data_AF-A0A971PW95-F1
#
_entry.id   AF-A0A971PW95-F1
#
_cell.length_a   1.000
_cell.length_b   1.000
_cell.length_c   1.000
_cell.angle_alpha   90.00
_cell.angle_beta   90.00
_cell.angle_gamma   90.00
#
_symmetry.space_group_name_H-M   'P 1'
#
loop_
_entity.id
_entity.type
_entity.pdbx_description
1 polymer ?
#
loop_
_entity_poly.entity_id
_entity_poly.type
_entity_poly.pdbx_seq_one_letter_code
_entity_poly.pdbx_strand_id
1 'polypeptide(L)'
;MSDPSMAKLEADIAARRARLADTLSELSYRSQPKVIVERQKSAAQARFAEATQNEDGSVKIEVVGPIALAAVVLIVWGVRRSRRR
;
A
#
# COMPACT_ATOMS: atom_id res chain seq x y z
N MET A 1 48.52 22.98 -18.60
CA MET A 1 48.30 22.98 -17.14
C MET A 1 46.80 23.01 -16.93
N SER A 2 46.18 21.89 -16.50
CA SER A 2 44.75 21.88 -16.22
C SER A 2 44.47 22.82 -15.05
N ASP A 3 43.57 23.78 -15.25
CA ASP A 3 43.25 24.80 -14.26
C ASP A 3 42.66 24.12 -13.02
N PRO A 4 43.24 24.29 -11.81
CA PRO A 4 42.78 23.62 -10.59
C PRO A 4 41.30 23.88 -10.26
N SER A 5 40.69 24.89 -10.87
CA SER A 5 39.25 25.17 -10.82
C SER A 5 38.40 24.13 -11.56
N MET A 6 38.83 23.66 -12.74
CA MET A 6 38.12 22.65 -13.53
C MET A 6 38.11 21.29 -12.83
N ALA A 7 39.26 20.86 -12.29
CA ALA A 7 39.36 19.62 -11.53
C ALA A 7 38.45 19.61 -10.29
N LYS A 8 38.30 20.77 -9.61
CA LYS A 8 37.35 20.92 -8.49
C LYS A 8 35.90 20.83 -8.94
N LEU A 9 35.57 21.41 -10.09
CA LEU A 9 34.21 21.36 -10.64
C LEU A 9 33.83 19.92 -11.03
N GLU A 10 34.73 19.19 -11.68
CA GLU A 10 34.55 17.78 -12.02
C GLU A 10 34.33 16.92 -10.75
N ALA A 11 35.12 17.16 -9.70
CA ALA A 11 34.96 16.48 -8.42
C ALA A 11 33.60 16.78 -7.75
N ASP A 12 33.13 18.03 -7.78
CA ASP A 12 31.81 18.39 -7.23
C ASP A 12 30.67 17.77 -8.05
N ILE A 13 30.80 17.76 -9.39
CA ILE A 13 29.82 17.09 -10.27
C ILE A 13 29.77 15.59 -9.97
N ALA A 14 30.91 14.93 -9.80
CA ALA A 14 30.96 13.51 -9.44
C ALA A 14 30.31 13.25 -8.08
N ALA A 15 30.60 14.08 -7.06
CA ALA A 15 30.00 13.98 -5.74
C ALA A 15 28.48 14.21 -5.75
N ARG A 16 27.99 15.18 -6.54
CA ARG A 16 26.55 15.41 -6.73
C ARG A 16 25.86 14.26 -7.44
N ARG A 17 26.46 13.72 -8.51
CA ARG A 17 25.92 12.56 -9.23
C ARG A 17 25.82 11.33 -8.33
N ALA A 18 26.84 11.07 -7.51
CA ALA A 18 26.81 9.96 -6.55
C ALA A 18 25.63 10.09 -5.56
N ARG A 19 25.41 11.29 -4.99
CA ARG A 19 24.25 11.55 -4.10
C ARG A 19 22.92 11.37 -4.81
N LEU A 20 22.79 11.84 -6.05
CA LEU A 20 21.57 11.68 -6.84
C LEU A 20 21.28 10.21 -7.16
N ALA A 21 22.30 9.42 -7.49
CA ALA A 21 22.15 7.99 -7.74
C ALA A 21 21.65 7.23 -6.50
N ASP A 22 22.14 7.60 -5.32
CA ASP A 22 21.70 7.03 -4.06
C ASP A 22 20.23 7.39 -3.74
N THR A 23 19.88 8.67 -3.84
CA THR A 23 18.48 9.13 -3.67
C THR A 23 17.54 8.51 -4.70
N LEU A 24 17.96 8.37 -5.96
CA LEU A 24 17.16 7.74 -6.99
C LEU A 24 16.96 6.25 -6.73
N SER A 25 17.98 5.57 -6.19
CA SER A 25 17.88 4.17 -5.79
C SER A 25 16.89 3.98 -4.65
N GLU A 26 16.94 4.84 -3.63
CA GLU A 26 15.97 4.83 -2.52
C GLU A 26 14.54 5.14 -3.02
N LEU A 27 14.39 6.14 -3.89
CA LEU A 27 13.08 6.52 -4.42
C LEU A 27 12.51 5.44 -5.33
N SER A 28 13.35 4.82 -6.15
CA SER A 28 12.99 3.68 -6.98
C SER A 28 12.48 2.53 -6.12
N TYR A 29 13.21 2.18 -5.04
CA TYR A 29 12.81 1.15 -4.09
C TYR A 29 11.47 1.46 -3.41
N ARG A 30 11.30 2.67 -2.88
CA ARG A 30 10.05 3.09 -2.21
C ARG A 30 8.86 3.16 -3.18
N SER A 31 9.10 3.50 -4.44
CA SER A 31 8.08 3.59 -5.49
C SER A 31 7.78 2.23 -6.14
N GLN A 32 8.48 1.16 -5.73
CA GLN A 32 8.16 -0.17 -6.25
C GLN A 32 6.70 -0.49 -5.94
N PRO A 33 5.93 -0.98 -6.93
CA PRO A 33 4.50 -1.22 -6.78
C PRO A 33 4.21 -2.20 -5.64
N LYS A 34 5.12 -3.15 -5.36
CA LYS A 34 5.00 -4.09 -4.24
C LYS A 34 4.89 -3.36 -2.88
N VAL A 35 5.73 -2.37 -2.64
CA VAL A 35 5.75 -1.60 -1.38
C VAL A 35 4.50 -0.73 -1.26
N ILE A 36 4.02 -0.18 -2.38
CA ILE A 36 2.79 0.61 -2.42
C ILE A 36 1.58 -0.26 -2.10
N VAL A 37 1.47 -1.44 -2.74
CA VAL A 37 0.38 -2.39 -2.51
C VAL A 37 0.38 -2.87 -1.07
N GLU A 38 1.54 -3.18 -0.49
CA GLU A 38 1.65 -3.61 0.90
C GLU A 38 1.17 -2.53 1.88
N ARG A 39 1.54 -1.26 1.64
CA ARG A 39 1.05 -0.11 2.42
C ARG A 39 -0.44 0.11 2.26
N GLN A 40 -0.98 -0.03 1.05
CA GLN A 40 -2.42 0.10 0.84
C GLN A 40 -3.20 -1.04 1.50
N LYS A 41 -2.65 -2.26 1.49
CA LYS A 41 -3.24 -3.41 2.16
C LYS A 41 -3.29 -3.21 3.67
N SER A 42 -2.20 -2.76 4.30
CA SER A 42 -2.17 -2.51 5.75
C SER A 42 -3.11 -1.37 6.14
N ALA A 43 -3.16 -0.29 5.36
CA ALA A 43 -4.10 0.81 5.59
C ALA A 43 -5.57 0.37 5.43
N ALA A 44 -5.87 -0.45 4.42
CA ALA A 44 -7.21 -1.02 4.25
C ALA A 44 -7.58 -1.91 5.43
N GLN A 45 -6.69 -2.81 5.86
CA GLN A 45 -6.92 -3.67 7.02
C GLN A 45 -7.18 -2.87 8.30
N ALA A 46 -6.41 -1.81 8.56
CA ALA A 46 -6.61 -0.95 9.71
C ALA A 46 -8.01 -0.28 9.68
N ARG A 47 -8.41 0.25 8.52
CA ARG A 47 -9.76 0.84 8.35
C ARG A 47 -10.87 -0.18 8.51
N PHE A 48 -10.68 -1.40 8.00
CA PHE A 48 -11.63 -2.48 8.21
C PHE A 48 -11.73 -2.87 9.69
N ALA A 49 -10.59 -2.99 10.39
CA ALA A 49 -10.58 -3.28 11.82
C ALA A 49 -11.29 -2.18 12.62
N GLU A 50 -11.03 -0.90 12.34
CA GLU A 50 -11.70 0.24 12.98
C GLU A 50 -13.22 0.28 12.73
N ALA A 51 -13.64 -0.02 11.50
CA ALA A 51 -15.06 -0.05 11.12
C ALA A 51 -15.80 -1.26 11.72
N THR A 52 -15.10 -2.37 11.97
CA THR A 52 -15.68 -3.68 12.31
C THR A 52 -15.49 -4.02 13.79
N GLN A 53 -14.55 -3.39 14.48
CA GLN A 53 -14.24 -3.60 15.89
C GLN A 53 -14.56 -2.35 16.71
N ASN A 54 -15.07 -2.57 17.91
CA ASN A 54 -15.20 -1.57 18.96
C ASN A 54 -13.83 -1.33 19.63
N GLU A 55 -13.69 -0.23 20.36
CA GLU A 55 -12.45 0.13 21.07
C GLU A 55 -12.01 -0.91 22.12
N ASP A 56 -12.92 -1.80 22.53
CA ASP A 56 -12.69 -2.90 23.46
C ASP A 56 -12.24 -4.22 22.76
N GLY A 57 -12.10 -4.23 21.44
CA GLY A 57 -11.75 -5.41 20.65
C GLY A 57 -12.93 -6.35 20.36
N SER A 58 -14.15 -5.98 20.75
CA SER A 58 -15.37 -6.72 20.38
C SER A 58 -15.78 -6.39 18.94
N VAL A 59 -16.39 -7.35 18.25
CA VAL A 59 -16.92 -7.13 16.90
C VAL A 59 -18.17 -6.25 17.00
N LYS A 60 -18.25 -5.18 16.21
CA LYS A 60 -19.44 -4.32 16.06
C LYS A 60 -20.57 -5.11 15.41
N ILE A 61 -21.38 -5.81 16.21
CA ILE A 61 -22.48 -6.64 15.72
C ILE A 61 -23.48 -5.82 14.90
N GLU A 62 -23.65 -4.52 15.19
CA GLU A 62 -24.49 -3.58 14.44
C GLU A 62 -24.00 -3.35 12.99
N VAL A 63 -22.69 -3.45 12.74
CA VAL A 63 -22.08 -3.28 11.41
C VAL A 63 -21.86 -4.62 10.73
N VAL A 64 -21.36 -5.61 11.46
CA VAL A 64 -21.03 -6.94 10.92
C VAL A 64 -22.27 -7.78 10.69
N GLY A 65 -23.29 -7.65 11.53
CA GLY A 65 -24.54 -8.38 11.42
C GLY A 65 -25.23 -8.19 10.05
N PRO A 66 -25.50 -6.95 9.61
CA PRO A 66 -26.10 -6.69 8.30
C PRO A 66 -25.25 -7.21 7.12
N ILE A 67 -23.93 -7.03 7.18
CA ILE A 67 -23.01 -7.47 6.11
C ILE A 67 -22.98 -9.00 6.02
N ALA A 68 -22.86 -9.68 7.15
CA ALA A 68 -22.87 -11.15 7.21
C ALA A 68 -24.20 -11.71 6.69
N LEU A 69 -25.31 -11.10 7.08
CA LEU A 69 -26.64 -11.52 6.62
C LEU A 69 -26.81 -11.31 5.11
N ALA A 70 -26.37 -10.17 4.57
CA ALA A 70 -26.39 -9.90 3.13
C ALA A 70 -25.53 -10.91 2.35
N ALA A 71 -24.33 -11.25 2.85
CA ALA A 71 -23.47 -12.25 2.23
C ALA A 71 -24.14 -13.63 2.17
N VAL A 72 -24.78 -14.07 3.25
CA VAL A 72 -25.53 -15.34 3.29
C VAL A 72 -26.67 -15.33 2.28
N VAL A 73 -27.45 -14.24 2.21
CA VAL A 73 -28.56 -14.11 1.25
C VAL A 73 -28.06 -14.21 -0.20
N LEU A 74 -26.96 -13.54 -0.54
CA LEU A 74 -26.37 -13.59 -1.87
C LEU A 74 -25.85 -14.99 -2.23
N ILE A 75 -25.22 -15.69 -1.29
CA ILE A 75 -24.76 -17.07 -1.48
C ILE A 75 -25.95 -17.99 -1.74
N VAL A 76 -26.97 -17.94 -0.89
CA VAL A 76 -28.18 -18.76 -1.03
C VAL A 76 -28.88 -18.46 -2.36
N TRP A 77 -28.98 -17.19 -2.73
CA TRP A 77 -29.57 -16.77 -4.00
C TRP A 77 -28.76 -17.26 -5.21
N GLY A 78 -27.43 -17.15 -5.16
CA GLY A 78 -26.51 -17.63 -6.20
C GLY A 78 -26.60 -19.14 -6.39
N VAL A 79 -26.57 -19.91 -5.29
CA VAL A 79 -26.74 -21.38 -5.31
C VAL A 79 -28.12 -21.77 -5.82
N ARG A 80 -29.18 -21.06 -5.40
CA ARG A 80 -30.54 -21.31 -5.91
C ARG A 80 -30.66 -21.00 -7.40
N ARG A 81 -29.94 -19.99 -7.89
CA ARG A 81 -29.93 -19.60 -9.30
C ARG A 81 -29.12 -20.57 -10.16
N SER A 82 -27.99 -21.09 -9.65
CA SER A 82 -27.20 -22.10 -10.37
C SER A 82 -27.93 -23.44 -10.47
N ARG A 83 -28.73 -23.82 -9.46
CA ARG A 83 -29.59 -25.02 -9.51
C ARG A 83 -30.82 -24.90 -10.40
N ARG A 84 -31.19 -23.69 -10.82
CA ARG A 84 -32.35 -23.42 -11.70
C ARG A 84 -31.96 -23.20 -13.17
N ARG A 85 -30.67 -23.21 -13.48
CA ARG A 85 -30.15 -23.28 -14.84
C ARG A 85 -29.75 -24.72 -15.13
#